data_AF-A0A239NQB3-F1
#
_entry.id   AF-A0A239NQB3-F1
#
_cell.length_a   1.000
_cell.length_b   1.000
_cell.length_c   1.000
_cell.angle_alpha   90.00
_cell.angle_beta   90.00
_cell.angle_gamma   90.00
#
_symmetry.space_group_name_H-M   'P 1'
#
loop_
_entity.id
_entity.type
_entity.pdbx_description
1 polymer ?
#
loop_
_entity_poly.entity_id
_entity_poly.type
_entity_poly.pdbx_seq_one_letter_code
_entity_poly.pdbx_strand_id
1 'polypeptide(L)'
;MWEARAVEGRGPELLAWARSRLLSPAPLRRETFSAPQDRVLVITWWDAPYDAPLPELPEPDEGLALRAVHRWRFEAVGEGA
;
A
#
# COMPACT_ATOMS: atom_id res chain seq x y z
N MET A 1 0.48 -6.00 0.66
CA MET A 1 0.17 -5.10 -0.46
C MET A 1 -1.07 -4.31 -0.11
N TRP A 2 -1.06 -3.01 -0.41
CA TRP A 2 -2.14 -2.05 -0.17
C TRP A 2 -2.37 -1.25 -1.45
N GLU A 3 -3.61 -1.11 -1.89
CA GLU A 3 -3.95 -0.28 -3.05
C GLU A 3 -5.20 0.54 -2.76
N ALA A 4 -5.15 1.81 -3.14
CA ALA A 4 -6.30 2.69 -3.12
C ALA A 4 -6.46 3.43 -4.45
N ARG A 5 -7.69 3.82 -4.72
CA ARG A 5 -8.03 4.75 -5.80
C ARG A 5 -8.50 6.05 -5.17
N ALA A 6 -7.85 7.16 -5.53
CA ALA A 6 -8.22 8.46 -5.00
C ALA A 6 -9.56 8.93 -5.58
N VAL A 7 -10.13 9.96 -4.95
CA VAL A 7 -11.09 10.84 -5.64
C VAL A 7 -10.44 11.40 -6.90
N GLU A 8 -11.23 11.57 -7.96
CA GLU A 8 -10.74 12.02 -9.26
C GLU A 8 -9.88 13.29 -9.14
N GLY A 9 -8.69 13.26 -9.72
CA GLY A 9 -7.71 14.35 -9.68
C GLY A 9 -6.90 14.45 -8.38
N ARG A 10 -7.18 13.62 -7.36
CA ARG A 10 -6.46 13.62 -6.07
C ARG A 10 -5.36 12.56 -5.97
N GLY A 11 -4.99 11.91 -7.07
CA GLY A 11 -3.91 10.91 -7.09
C GLY A 11 -2.59 11.40 -6.45
N PRO A 12 -2.09 12.61 -6.76
CA PRO A 12 -0.88 13.14 -6.13
C PRO A 12 -0.99 13.30 -4.61
N GLU A 13 -2.16 13.67 -4.11
CA GLU A 13 -2.40 13.82 -2.68
C GLU A 13 -2.49 12.47 -1.97
N LEU A 14 -3.17 11.49 -2.58
CA LEU A 14 -3.19 10.13 -2.06
C LEU A 14 -1.78 9.54 -2.02
N LEU A 15 -0.94 9.83 -3.01
CA LEU A 15 0.46 9.42 -3.03
C LEU A 15 1.25 10.07 -1.89
N ALA A 16 1.11 11.38 -1.69
CA ALA A 16 1.77 12.09 -0.60
C ALA A 16 1.31 11.57 0.77
N TRP A 17 0.00 11.38 0.94
CA TRP A 17 -0.61 10.78 2.13
C TRP A 17 -0.04 9.38 2.38
N ALA A 18 0.03 8.53 1.37
CA ALA A 18 0.54 7.18 1.54
C ALA A 18 2.00 7.22 2.02
N ARG A 19 2.85 8.01 1.36
CA ARG A 19 4.28 8.15 1.69
C ARG A 19 4.53 8.70 3.11
N SER A 20 3.63 9.51 3.66
CA SER A 20 3.78 10.06 5.02
C SER A 20 3.42 9.07 6.13
N ARG A 21 2.72 7.97 5.82
CA ARG A 21 2.36 6.94 6.82
C ARG A 21 3.54 6.05 7.13
N LEU A 22 4.16 6.23 8.30
CA LEU A 22 5.17 5.31 8.82
C LEU A 22 4.50 4.08 9.45
N LEU A 23 5.15 2.92 9.32
CA LEU A 23 4.75 1.69 9.99
C LEU A 23 5.73 1.39 11.11
N SER A 24 5.23 0.89 12.23
CA SER A 24 6.04 0.44 13.36
C SER A 24 5.58 -0.97 13.78
N PRO A 25 6.45 -2.00 13.70
CA PRO A 25 7.83 -1.95 13.19
C PRO A 25 7.89 -1.50 11.72
N ALA A 26 9.07 -1.06 11.25
CA ALA A 26 9.26 -0.69 9.85
C ALA A 26 9.45 -1.95 8.98
N PRO A 27 8.92 -1.98 7.74
CA PRO A 27 9.17 -3.09 6.81
C PRO A 27 10.63 -3.09 6.35
N LEU A 28 11.11 -4.26 5.89
CA LEU A 28 12.44 -4.40 5.29
C LEU A 28 12.60 -3.54 4.05
N ARG A 29 11.54 -3.50 3.25
CA ARG A 29 11.48 -2.71 2.02
C ARG A 29 10.07 -2.17 1.85
N ARG A 30 9.99 -0.95 1.36
CA ARG A 30 8.73 -0.32 0.99
C ARG A 30 8.85 0.28 -0.40
N GLU A 31 7.95 -0.13 -1.27
CA GLU A 31 7.85 0.38 -2.63
C GLU A 31 6.50 1.05 -2.81
N THR A 32 6.46 2.13 -3.60
CA THR A 32 5.24 2.91 -3.82
C THR A 32 5.14 3.28 -5.29
N PHE A 33 3.99 2.99 -5.88
CA PHE A 33 3.73 3.14 -7.30
C PHE A 33 2.47 3.96 -7.51
N SER A 34 2.44 4.72 -8.60
CA SER A 34 1.23 5.36 -9.12
C SER A 34 0.83 4.69 -10.44
N ALA A 35 -0.47 4.65 -10.71
CA ALA A 35 -1.02 4.16 -11.97
C ALA A 35 -2.17 5.07 -12.44
N PRO A 36 -2.62 4.96 -13.71
CA PRO A 36 -3.77 5.70 -14.20
C PRO A 36 -5.01 5.57 -13.30
N GLN A 37 -5.94 6.52 -13.45
CA GLN A 37 -7.17 6.62 -12.66
C GLN A 37 -6.91 6.92 -11.17
N ASP A 38 -5.89 7.73 -10.87
CA ASP A 38 -5.53 8.17 -9.51
C ASP A 38 -5.27 7.02 -8.54
N ARG A 39 -4.60 5.96 -9.02
CA ARG A 39 -4.34 4.76 -8.24
C ARG A 39 -2.96 4.80 -7.60
N VAL A 40 -2.90 4.39 -6.34
CA VAL A 40 -1.65 4.25 -5.59
C VAL A 40 -1.55 2.82 -5.06
N LEU A 41 -0.40 2.20 -5.27
CA LEU A 41 -0.04 0.87 -4.77
C LEU A 41 1.15 1.01 -3.82
N VAL A 42 1.07 0.37 -2.66
CA VAL A 42 2.17 0.22 -1.71
C VAL A 42 2.44 -1.25 -1.48
N ILE A 43 3.69 -1.65 -1.71
CA ILE A 43 4.18 -2.99 -1.39
C ILE A 43 5.18 -2.86 -0.24
N THR A 44 4.95 -3.63 0.82
CA THR A 44 5.82 -3.73 1.99
C THR A 44 6.33 -5.16 2.11
N TRP A 45 7.63 -5.31 2.32
CA TRP A 45 8.31 -6.58 2.48
C TRP A 45 8.66 -6.80 3.94
N TRP A 46 8.44 -8.02 4.41
CA TRP A 46 8.60 -8.40 5.81
C TRP A 46 9.34 -9.73 5.86
N ASP A 47 10.26 -9.84 6.82
CA ASP A 47 10.82 -11.13 7.23
C ASP A 47 9.99 -11.64 8.41
N ALA A 48 8.91 -12.34 8.08
CA ALA A 48 7.93 -12.87 9.02
C ALA A 48 7.14 -14.01 8.38
N PRO A 49 6.55 -14.93 9.19
CA PRO A 49 5.58 -15.91 8.71
C PRO A 49 4.40 -15.25 7.98
N TYR A 50 3.77 -15.99 7.06
CA TYR A 50 2.67 -15.47 6.21
C TYR A 50 1.49 -14.88 7.02
N ASP A 51 1.14 -15.51 8.14
CA ASP A 51 0.02 -15.15 9.01
C ASP A 51 0.42 -14.21 10.16
N ALA A 52 1.65 -13.69 10.16
CA ALA A 52 2.12 -12.79 11.20
C ALA A 52 1.26 -11.50 11.26
N PRO A 53 0.93 -10.99 12.47
CA PRO A 53 0.22 -9.75 12.66
C PRO A 53 1.15 -8.55 12.38
N LEU A 54 1.20 -8.13 11.12
CA LEU A 54 2.06 -7.05 10.64
C LEU A 54 1.29 -5.73 10.57
N PRO A 55 1.95 -4.58 10.79
CA PRO A 55 1.31 -3.28 10.65
C PRO A 55 0.97 -3.00 9.18
N GLU A 56 -0.18 -2.35 8.96
CA GLU A 56 -0.71 -2.05 7.64
C GLU A 56 -1.01 -0.56 7.50
N LEU A 57 -1.02 -0.06 6.26
CA LEU A 57 -1.49 1.29 6.01
C LEU A 57 -2.99 1.38 6.35
N PRO A 58 -3.42 2.45 7.04
CA PRO A 58 -4.83 2.66 7.36
C PRO A 58 -5.64 2.94 6.11
N GLU A 59 -6.96 3.11 6.27
CA GLU A 59 -7.80 3.65 5.21
C GLU A 59 -7.62 5.18 5.14
N PRO A 60 -7.51 5.76 3.94
CA PRO A 60 -7.59 7.20 3.77
C PRO A 60 -9.01 7.68 4.08
N ASP A 61 -9.15 8.96 4.45
CA ASP A 61 -10.46 9.58 4.63
C ASP A 61 -11.28 9.53 3.32
N GLU A 62 -12.61 9.51 3.44
CA GLU A 62 -13.54 9.40 2.31
C GLU A 62 -13.38 10.52 1.27
N GLY A 63 -12.90 11.70 1.70
CA GLY A 63 -12.58 12.80 0.78
C GLY A 63 -11.35 12.55 -0.09
N LEU A 64 -10.49 11.58 0.29
CA LEU A 64 -9.24 11.28 -0.39
C LEU A 64 -9.34 9.99 -1.22
N ALA A 65 -10.10 8.97 -0.79
CA ALA A 65 -10.29 7.72 -1.51
C ALA A 65 -11.76 7.40 -1.77
N LEU A 66 -12.09 6.98 -2.99
CA LEU A 66 -13.48 6.71 -3.44
C LEU A 66 -14.06 5.39 -2.89
N ARG A 67 -13.20 4.51 -2.42
CA ARG A 67 -13.55 3.15 -2.00
C ARG A 67 -12.60 2.66 -0.93
N ALA A 68 -13.06 1.66 -0.18
CA ALA A 68 -12.21 0.88 0.71
C ALA A 68 -10.96 0.38 -0.04
N VAL A 69 -9.84 0.37 0.66
CA VAL A 69 -8.55 -0.03 0.10
C VAL A 69 -8.51 -1.54 -0.09
N HIS A 70 -7.79 -2.00 -1.12
CA HIS A 70 -7.54 -3.42 -1.32
C HIS A 70 -6.28 -3.82 -0.56
N ARG A 71 -6.36 -4.95 0.17
CA ARG A 71 -5.25 -5.50 0.96
C ARG A 71 -5.05 -6.96 0.65
N TRP A 72 -3.83 -7.33 0.28
CA TRP A 72 -3.46 -8.71 -0.03
C TRP A 72 -2.06 -9.04 0.51
N ARG A 73 -1.87 -10.29 0.94
CA ARG A 73 -0.57 -10.86 1.31
C ARG A 73 -0.12 -11.81 0.19
N PHE A 74 1.18 -11.79 -0.10
CA PHE A 74 1.79 -12.59 -1.15
C PHE A 74 3.07 -13.23 -0.62
N GLU A 75 3.40 -14.43 -1.11
CA GLU A 75 4.71 -15.04 -0.95
C GLU A 75 5.52 -14.85 -2.22
N ALA A 76 6.81 -14.52 -2.07
CA ALA A 76 7.71 -14.48 -3.19
C ALA A 76 8.02 -15.91 -3.64
N VAL A 77 7.52 -16.29 -4.80
CA VAL A 77 8.07 -17.42 -5.55
C VAL A 77 9.33 -16.90 -6.21
N GLY A 78 10.49 -17.53 -5.95
CA GLY A 78 11.76 -17.07 -6.53
C GLY A 78 11.69 -16.91 -8.06
N GLU A 79 12.64 -16.21 -8.65
CA GLU A 79 12.75 -16.20 -10.11
C GLU A 79 12.92 -17.64 -10.60
N GLY A 80 12.02 -18.08 -11.48
CA GLY A 80 12.08 -19.43 -12.05
C GLY A 80 13.45 -19.64 -12.69
N ALA A 81 14.11 -20.73 -12.33
CA ALA A 81 15.36 -21.16 -12.95
C ALA A 81 15.17 -21.47 -14.45
#